data_AF-A0A381KIT4-F1
#
_entry.id   AF-A0A381KIT4-F1
#
_cell.length_a   1.000
_cell.length_b   1.000
_cell.length_c   1.000
_cell.angle_alpha   90.00
_cell.angle_beta   90.00
_cell.angle_gamma   90.00
#
_symmetry.space_group_name_H-M   'P 1'
#
loop_
_entity.id
_entity.type
_entity.pdbx_description
1 polymer ?
#
loop_
_entity_poly.entity_id
_entity_poly.type
_entity_poly.pdbx_seq_one_letter_code
_entity_poly.pdbx_strand_id
1 'polypeptide(L)'
;MKEAEPFGPKGIADIIIIAPCTGNTAAKLANGITDSPVLMAAKGHLRNDKPLVISISTNDALSFNFKNIGILLNSKNIYFCTFWSR
;
A
#
# COMPACT_ATOMS: atom_id res chain seq x y z
N MET A 1 12.32 -10.73 1.46
CA MET A 1 12.94 -9.41 1.23
C MET A 1 13.72 -9.37 -0.07
N LYS A 2 14.62 -10.33 -0.34
CA LYS A 2 15.39 -10.40 -1.61
C LYS A 2 14.54 -10.32 -2.91
N GLU A 3 13.33 -10.84 -2.90
CA GLU A 3 12.42 -10.80 -4.07
C GLU A 3 11.71 -9.46 -4.26
N ALA A 4 11.63 -8.62 -3.23
CA ALA A 4 10.95 -7.32 -3.26
C ALA A 4 11.90 -6.16 -3.58
N GLU A 5 13.20 -6.34 -3.37
CA GLU A 5 14.23 -5.35 -3.73
C GLU A 5 14.19 -4.92 -5.20
N PRO A 6 14.00 -5.81 -6.20
CA PRO A 6 13.98 -5.42 -7.62
C PRO A 6 12.89 -4.41 -7.98
N PHE A 7 11.78 -4.36 -7.23
CA PHE A 7 10.69 -3.41 -7.47
C PHE A 7 11.06 -1.96 -7.18
N GLY A 8 12.16 -1.72 -6.45
CA GLY A 8 12.77 -0.40 -6.32
C GLY A 8 13.65 -0.07 -7.53
N PRO A 9 14.95 -0.40 -7.54
CA PRO A 9 15.90 0.13 -8.50
C PRO A 9 15.75 -0.41 -9.94
N LYS A 10 15.12 -1.57 -10.15
CA LYS A 10 14.90 -2.11 -11.50
C LYS A 10 13.57 -1.68 -12.12
N GLY A 11 12.66 -1.09 -11.33
CA GLY A 11 11.40 -0.54 -11.84
C GLY A 11 10.54 -1.51 -12.66
N ILE A 12 10.64 -2.81 -12.37
CA ILE A 12 10.07 -3.91 -13.18
C ILE A 12 8.55 -3.91 -13.28
N ALA A 13 7.84 -3.25 -12.37
CA ALA A 13 6.39 -3.12 -12.39
C ALA A 13 5.98 -1.68 -12.68
N ASP A 14 4.97 -1.49 -13.52
CA ASP A 14 4.38 -0.17 -13.82
C ASP A 14 3.31 0.21 -12.80
N ILE A 15 2.62 -0.77 -12.25
CA ILE A 15 1.61 -0.62 -11.20
C ILE A 15 1.79 -1.74 -10.19
N ILE A 16 1.71 -1.43 -8.90
CA ILE A 16 1.58 -2.43 -7.83
C ILE A 16 0.18 -2.37 -7.25
N ILE A 17 -0.42 -3.54 -7.05
CA ILE A 17 -1.74 -3.68 -6.42
C ILE A 17 -1.59 -4.48 -5.12
N ILE A 18 -2.11 -3.95 -4.02
CA ILE A 18 -2.23 -4.66 -2.74
C ILE A 18 -3.70 -5.04 -2.54
N ALA A 19 -4.03 -6.31 -2.77
CA ALA A 19 -5.37 -6.87 -2.57
C ALA A 19 -5.27 -8.33 -2.08
N PRO A 20 -5.87 -8.70 -0.93
CA PRO A 20 -6.51 -7.81 0.05
C PRO A 20 -5.48 -7.02 0.89
N CYS A 21 -5.74 -5.74 1.14
CA CYS A 21 -4.98 -4.91 2.07
C CYS A 21 -5.65 -4.90 3.45
N THR A 22 -5.09 -5.68 4.37
CA THR A 22 -5.57 -5.74 5.76
C THR A 22 -5.29 -4.43 6.51
N GLY A 23 -5.98 -4.23 7.64
CA GLY A 23 -5.80 -3.02 8.41
C GLY A 23 -4.37 -2.82 8.91
N ASN A 24 -3.70 -3.90 9.32
CA ASN A 24 -2.29 -3.90 9.72
C ASN A 24 -1.35 -3.48 8.59
N THR A 25 -1.57 -3.99 7.37
CA THR A 25 -0.76 -3.60 6.19
C THR A 25 -0.94 -2.11 5.88
N ALA A 26 -2.16 -1.59 5.92
CA ALA A 26 -2.44 -0.16 5.72
C ALA A 26 -1.80 0.70 6.81
N ALA A 27 -1.87 0.29 8.08
CA ALA A 27 -1.24 0.99 9.20
C ALA A 27 0.28 1.05 9.06
N LYS A 28 0.91 -0.08 8.73
CA LYS A 28 2.36 -0.15 8.52
C LYS A 28 2.79 0.69 7.33
N LEU A 29 2.05 0.65 6.23
CA LEU A 29 2.31 1.44 5.03
C LEU A 29 2.19 2.95 5.32
N ALA A 30 1.13 3.37 6.02
CA ALA A 30 0.91 4.77 6.40
C ALA A 30 2.03 5.31 7.30
N ASN A 31 2.64 4.44 8.12
CA ASN A 31 3.79 4.78 8.98
C ASN A 31 5.15 4.48 8.33
N GLY A 32 5.20 4.08 7.05
CA GLY A 32 6.44 3.85 6.30
C GLY A 32 7.26 2.62 6.72
N ILE A 33 6.65 1.69 7.45
CA ILE A 33 7.26 0.43 7.93
C ILE A 33 7.35 -0.57 6.76
N THR A 34 8.50 -1.25 6.61
CA THR A 34 8.77 -2.21 5.52
C THR A 34 9.25 -3.56 6.03
N ASP A 35 8.55 -4.11 7.01
CA ASP A 35 8.87 -5.39 7.63
C ASP A 35 8.38 -6.61 6.84
N SER A 36 7.65 -6.38 5.72
CA SER A 36 7.20 -7.43 4.81
C SER A 36 7.61 -7.17 3.36
N PRO A 37 7.74 -8.21 2.52
CA PRO A 37 8.04 -8.06 1.09
C PRO A 37 7.05 -7.15 0.36
N VAL A 38 5.75 -7.22 0.71
CA VAL A 38 4.70 -6.39 0.11
C VAL A 38 4.94 -4.91 0.40
N LEU A 39 5.25 -4.56 1.65
CA LEU A 39 5.51 -3.17 2.05
C LEU A 39 6.82 -2.65 1.47
N MET A 40 7.84 -3.50 1.36
CA MET A 40 9.11 -3.17 0.72
C MET A 40 8.92 -2.89 -0.78
N ALA A 41 8.15 -3.72 -1.49
CA ALA A 41 7.83 -3.51 -2.89
C ALA A 41 7.00 -2.22 -3.09
N ALA A 42 5.98 -1.99 -2.25
CA ALA A 42 5.16 -0.78 -2.29
C ALA A 42 5.99 0.49 -2.07
N LYS A 43 6.88 0.50 -1.08
CA LYS A 43 7.77 1.63 -0.82
C LYS A 43 8.78 1.85 -1.94
N GLY A 44 9.34 0.77 -2.50
CA GLY A 44 10.22 0.84 -3.67
C GLY A 44 9.52 1.44 -4.88
N HIS A 45 8.25 1.07 -5.09
CA HIS A 45 7.43 1.58 -6.18
C HIS A 45 7.08 3.06 -6.02
N LEU A 46 6.69 3.48 -4.82
CA LEU A 46 6.41 4.88 -4.49
C LEU A 46 7.65 5.77 -4.60
N ARG A 47 8.86 5.23 -4.33
CA ARG A 47 10.12 5.96 -4.54
C ARG A 47 10.40 6.29 -6.01
N ASN A 48 9.82 5.54 -6.94
CA ASN A 48 9.96 5.76 -8.38
C ASN A 48 8.79 6.59 -8.95
N ASP A 49 8.00 7.24 -8.10
CA ASP A 49 6.80 7.98 -8.48
C ASP A 49 5.78 7.16 -9.29
N LYS A 50 5.76 5.83 -9.06
CA LYS A 50 4.83 4.92 -9.74
C LYS A 50 3.56 4.65 -8.90
N PRO A 51 2.41 4.41 -9.54
CA PRO A 51 1.10 4.27 -8.88
C PRO A 51 0.96 2.97 -8.07
N LEU A 52 0.61 3.12 -6.80
CA LEU A 52 0.23 2.03 -5.91
C LEU A 52 -1.29 1.99 -5.74
N VAL A 53 -1.92 0.86 -6.05
CA VAL A 53 -3.35 0.65 -5.86
C VAL A 53 -3.59 -0.22 -4.62
N ILE A 54 -4.50 0.22 -3.75
CA ILE A 54 -4.81 -0.46 -2.49
C ILE A 54 -6.29 -0.86 -2.47
N SER A 55 -6.56 -2.14 -2.24
CA SER A 55 -7.90 -2.65 -1.95
C SER A 55 -8.03 -2.94 -0.46
N ILE A 56 -8.64 -2.02 0.29
CA ILE A 56 -8.80 -2.17 1.74
C ILE A 56 -9.81 -3.28 2.05
N SER A 57 -9.41 -4.20 2.92
CA SER A 57 -10.25 -5.27 3.45
C SER A 57 -9.98 -5.41 4.94
N THR A 58 -10.67 -4.62 5.75
CA THR A 58 -10.54 -4.64 7.21
C THR A 58 -11.85 -4.21 7.88
N ASN A 59 -12.17 -4.80 9.02
CA ASN A 59 -13.40 -4.57 9.77
C ASN A 59 -13.39 -3.27 10.60
N ASP A 60 -12.22 -2.66 10.78
CA ASP A 60 -11.96 -1.45 11.55
C ASP A 60 -11.61 -0.23 10.67
N ALA A 61 -11.97 -0.29 9.38
CA ALA A 61 -11.63 0.73 8.38
C ALA A 61 -12.13 2.13 8.76
N LEU A 62 -13.32 2.23 9.36
CA LEU A 62 -13.92 3.49 9.84
C LEU A 62 -13.60 3.81 11.30
N SER A 63 -12.84 2.94 11.99
CA SER A 63 -12.49 3.09 13.41
C SER A 63 -11.02 3.48 13.53
N PHE A 64 -10.20 2.68 14.22
CA PHE A 64 -8.79 3.00 14.47
C PHE A 64 -7.97 3.14 13.18
N ASN A 65 -8.36 2.43 12.12
CA ASN A 65 -7.60 2.43 10.89
C ASN A 65 -7.96 3.56 9.93
N PHE A 66 -9.01 4.33 10.24
CA PHE A 66 -9.47 5.44 9.41
C PHE A 66 -8.40 6.53 9.27
N LYS A 67 -7.66 6.82 10.36
CA LYS A 67 -6.54 7.75 10.34
C LYS A 67 -5.46 7.32 9.34
N ASN A 68 -5.12 6.03 9.33
CA ASN A 68 -4.10 5.49 8.43
C ASN A 68 -4.56 5.55 6.97
N ILE A 69 -5.83 5.21 6.72
CA ILE A 69 -6.44 5.34 5.39
C ILE A 69 -6.44 6.81 4.94
N GLY A 70 -6.77 7.75 5.83
CA GLY A 70 -6.73 9.18 5.54
C GLY A 70 -5.34 9.68 5.16
N ILE A 71 -4.30 9.21 5.86
CA ILE A 71 -2.89 9.52 5.52
C ILE A 71 -2.54 8.98 4.13
N LEU A 72 -2.93 7.74 3.84
CA LEU A 72 -2.68 7.10 2.54
C LEU A 72 -3.45 7.78 1.40
N LEU A 73 -4.67 8.26 1.64
CA LEU A 73 -5.46 9.03 0.67
C LEU A 73 -4.82 10.37 0.33
N ASN A 74 -4.13 11.00 1.30
CA ASN A 74 -3.40 12.25 1.08
C ASN A 74 -2.00 12.04 0.49
N SER A 75 -1.56 10.79 0.34
CA SER A 75 -0.22 10.46 -0.16
C SER A 75 -0.19 10.44 -1.68
N LYS A 76 0.89 10.95 -2.27
CA LYS A 76 1.08 10.94 -3.74
C LYS A 76 1.17 9.52 -4.27
N ASN A 77 0.61 9.31 -5.47
CA ASN A 77 0.66 8.04 -6.21
C ASN A 77 0.02 6.85 -5.49
N ILE A 78 -0.79 7.09 -4.45
CA ILE A 78 -1.60 6.05 -3.82
C ILE A 78 -3.05 6.20 -4.26
N TYR A 79 -3.63 5.12 -4.77
CA TYR A 79 -5.00 5.06 -5.25
C TYR A 79 -5.75 3.96 -4.53
N PHE A 80 -6.99 4.22 -4.15
CA PHE A 80 -7.84 3.22 -3.53
C PHE A 80 -8.74 2.58 -4.58
N CYS A 81 -8.76 1.25 -4.60
CA CYS A 81 -9.74 0.53 -5.38
C CYS A 81 -11.10 0.64 -4.69
N THR A 82 -12.11 1.12 -5.41
CA THR A 82 -13.47 1.21 -4.92
C THR A 82 -14.09 -0.18 -4.79
N PHE A 83 -14.02 -0.78 -3.60
CA PHE A 83 -14.74 -2.01 -3.29
C PHE A 83 -15.70 -1.77 -2.12
N TRP A 84 -16.96 -1.53 -2.49
CA TRP A 84 -18.11 -1.77 -1.64
C TRP A 84 -18.68 -3.12 -2.12
N SER A 85 -18.19 -4.22 -1.54
CA SER A 85 -18.95 -5.47 -1.66
C SER A 85 -20.22 -5.28 -0.85
N ARG A 86 -21.35 -5.60 -1.48
CA ARG A 86 -22.66 -5.76 -0.83
C ARG A 86 -22.56 -6.58 0.45
#